data_AF-A0A2G8LQL1-F1
#
_entry.id   AF-A0A2G8LQL1-F1
#
_cell.length_a   1.000
_cell.length_b   1.000
_cell.length_c   1.000
_cell.angle_alpha   90.00
_cell.angle_beta   90.00
_cell.angle_gamma   90.00
#
_symmetry.space_group_name_H-M   'P 1'
#
loop_
_entity.id
_entity.type
_entity.pdbx_description
1 polymer ?
#
loop_
_entity_poly.entity_id
_entity_poly.type
_entity_poly.pdbx_seq_one_letter_code
_entity_poly.pdbx_strand_id
1 'polypeptide(L)'
;MNHGCYGDGNTPDTKILQGVGRYHPYINATGCLEFCLKEGYLLVGISYGCRICYCGELDTNYTMHGRKPDSSCEQNTECHVEPALRIYQVPCPVLSLTNGRVSYKEMTAVFECDGGRSLIGEQKLQCINDNGSIIWDKEQPRCIVESTLPTSSAEISFTTLPYRNLRSPILESTTFNSLEHPLRNKILLMKTKTDGAKLDRPEISQPHLDRRSSTLWQTIDIAKMDDAGTQEI
;
A
#
# COMPACT_ATOMS: atom_id res chain seq x y z
N MET A 1 -12.99 7.21 5.59
CA MET A 1 -14.32 7.66 5.12
C MET A 1 -15.39 6.74 5.70
N ASN A 2 -16.55 7.26 6.11
CA ASN A 2 -17.66 6.45 6.63
C ASN A 2 -18.65 6.12 5.49
N HIS A 3 -18.97 4.85 5.29
CA HIS A 3 -19.87 4.36 4.24
C HIS A 3 -21.28 4.03 4.77
N GLY A 4 -21.49 4.12 6.09
CA GLY A 4 -22.77 3.92 6.76
C GLY A 4 -22.90 2.56 7.46
N CYS A 5 -24.11 2.27 7.90
CA CYS A 5 -24.48 1.02 8.57
C CYS A 5 -25.05 -0.01 7.57
N TYR A 6 -24.60 -1.26 7.67
CA TYR A 6 -25.06 -2.37 6.83
C TYR A 6 -25.39 -3.58 7.69
N GLY A 7 -26.32 -4.42 7.23
CA GLY A 7 -26.53 -5.73 7.84
C GLY A 7 -25.28 -6.59 7.76
N ASP A 8 -25.11 -7.51 8.70
CA ASP A 8 -23.97 -8.43 8.76
C ASP A 8 -24.44 -9.87 9.02
N GLY A 9 -23.51 -10.81 8.92
CA GLY A 9 -23.74 -12.22 9.21
C GLY A 9 -23.42 -12.60 10.65
N ASN A 10 -23.89 -13.77 11.07
CA ASN A 10 -23.53 -14.39 12.34
C ASN A 10 -22.53 -15.53 12.19
N THR A 11 -22.32 -16.02 10.98
CA THR A 11 -21.36 -17.08 10.65
C THR A 11 -20.25 -16.53 9.78
N PRO A 12 -19.06 -17.18 9.76
CA PRO A 12 -17.97 -16.76 8.88
C PRO A 12 -18.44 -16.54 7.43
N ASP A 13 -19.17 -17.50 6.85
CA ASP A 13 -19.63 -17.40 5.45
C ASP A 13 -20.69 -16.33 5.18
N THR A 14 -21.31 -15.77 6.23
CA THR A 14 -22.35 -14.74 6.09
C THR A 14 -21.83 -13.35 6.46
N LYS A 15 -20.62 -13.23 7.01
CA LYS A 15 -19.99 -11.94 7.32
C LYS A 15 -19.77 -11.12 6.06
N ILE A 16 -19.95 -9.80 6.15
CA ILE A 16 -19.73 -8.92 5.01
C ILE A 16 -18.25 -8.71 4.73
N LEU A 17 -17.43 -8.75 5.79
CA LEU A 17 -15.97 -8.64 5.73
C LEU A 17 -15.35 -9.97 6.18
N GLN A 18 -14.64 -10.62 5.25
CA GLN A 18 -14.10 -11.98 5.38
C GLN A 18 -12.62 -12.00 5.79
N GLY A 19 -12.02 -10.84 6.07
CA GLY A 19 -10.63 -10.76 6.52
C GLY A 19 -10.49 -11.09 8.00
N VAL A 20 -9.57 -10.39 8.66
CA VAL A 20 -9.28 -10.62 10.08
C VAL A 20 -10.23 -9.85 11.00
N GLY A 21 -10.49 -10.40 12.19
CA GLY A 21 -11.30 -9.78 13.23
C GLY A 21 -10.53 -9.65 14.54
N ARG A 22 -10.71 -8.56 15.28
CA ARG A 22 -10.11 -8.38 16.62
C ARG A 22 -11.07 -7.69 17.58
N TYR A 23 -11.21 -8.27 18.79
CA TYR A 23 -11.89 -7.63 19.90
C TYR A 23 -11.12 -6.39 20.39
N HIS A 24 -11.84 -5.30 20.66
CA HIS A 24 -11.28 -4.06 21.16
C HIS A 24 -12.12 -3.50 22.33
N PRO A 25 -11.58 -3.39 23.55
CA PRO A 25 -12.35 -2.99 24.73
C PRO A 25 -12.91 -1.56 24.63
N TYR A 26 -12.20 -0.67 23.94
CA TYR A 26 -12.59 0.72 23.69
C TYR A 26 -12.78 0.98 22.21
N ILE A 27 -13.79 0.33 21.61
CA ILE A 27 -13.97 0.33 20.16
C ILE A 27 -14.22 1.75 19.61
N ASN A 28 -13.44 2.14 18.62
CA ASN A 28 -13.59 3.40 17.90
C ASN A 28 -13.05 3.27 16.48
N ALA A 29 -13.44 4.20 15.60
CA ALA A 29 -13.09 4.14 14.19
C ALA A 29 -11.57 4.17 13.94
N THR A 30 -10.85 5.08 14.61
CA THR A 30 -9.41 5.27 14.42
C THR A 30 -8.62 4.01 14.76
N GLY A 31 -8.88 3.40 15.93
CA GLY A 31 -8.18 2.19 16.35
C GLY A 31 -8.45 0.99 15.43
N CYS A 32 -9.70 0.82 14.96
CA CYS A 32 -10.02 -0.22 14.00
C CYS A 32 -9.37 0.03 12.62
N LEU A 33 -9.32 1.29 12.17
CA LEU A 33 -8.64 1.68 10.94
C LEU A 33 -7.15 1.37 11.00
N GLU A 34 -6.47 1.76 12.07
CA GLU A 34 -5.04 1.47 12.25
C GLU A 34 -4.75 -0.04 12.32
N PHE A 35 -5.61 -0.80 13.01
CA PHE A 35 -5.50 -2.26 13.07
C PHE A 35 -5.62 -2.88 11.68
N CYS A 36 -6.72 -2.63 10.96
CA CYS A 36 -6.94 -3.26 9.66
C CYS A 36 -5.90 -2.82 8.62
N LEU A 37 -5.46 -1.57 8.68
CA LEU A 37 -4.38 -1.09 7.81
C LEU A 37 -3.09 -1.89 8.02
N LYS A 38 -2.69 -2.15 9.28
CA LYS A 38 -1.51 -2.99 9.57
C LYS A 38 -1.65 -4.43 9.06
N GLU A 39 -2.88 -4.93 9.00
CA GLU A 39 -3.20 -6.28 8.51
C GLU A 39 -3.36 -6.33 6.98
N GLY A 40 -3.13 -5.23 6.26
CA GLY A 40 -3.19 -5.19 4.80
C GLY A 40 -4.56 -4.78 4.23
N TYR A 41 -5.54 -4.49 5.07
CA TYR A 41 -6.92 -4.21 4.64
C TYR A 41 -7.24 -2.73 4.60
N LEU A 42 -8.18 -2.38 3.72
CA LEU A 42 -8.58 -0.99 3.46
C LEU A 42 -10.04 -0.72 3.83
N LEU A 43 -10.85 -1.78 3.96
CA LEU A 43 -12.18 -1.72 4.55
C LEU A 43 -12.18 -2.23 5.98
N VAL A 44 -13.00 -1.57 6.79
CA VAL A 44 -13.15 -1.78 8.22
C VAL A 44 -14.63 -1.82 8.54
N GLY A 45 -15.07 -2.85 9.23
CA GLY A 45 -16.42 -3.01 9.76
C GLY A 45 -16.36 -2.98 11.28
N ILE A 46 -17.16 -2.12 11.89
CA ILE A 46 -17.20 -1.97 13.35
C ILE A 46 -18.51 -2.52 13.86
N SER A 47 -18.44 -3.57 14.69
CA SER A 47 -19.57 -4.05 15.48
C SER A 47 -19.48 -3.47 16.89
N TYR A 48 -20.35 -2.53 17.21
CA TYR A 48 -20.39 -1.93 18.54
C TYR A 48 -20.90 -2.92 19.61
N GLY A 49 -21.91 -3.73 19.29
CA GLY A 49 -22.43 -4.76 20.19
C GLY A 49 -21.40 -5.85 20.52
N CYS A 50 -20.70 -6.38 19.51
CA CYS A 50 -19.65 -7.38 19.74
C CYS A 50 -18.30 -6.77 20.17
N ARG A 51 -18.13 -5.45 20.04
CA ARG A 51 -16.85 -4.74 20.22
C ARG A 51 -15.70 -5.36 19.42
N ILE A 52 -15.97 -5.71 18.16
CA ILE A 52 -14.99 -6.30 17.24
C ILE A 52 -14.80 -5.38 16.03
N CYS A 53 -13.53 -5.17 15.66
CA CYS A 53 -13.13 -4.62 14.37
C CYS A 53 -12.99 -5.79 13.37
N TYR A 54 -13.71 -5.74 12.27
CA TYR A 54 -13.59 -6.67 11.15
C TYR A 54 -12.89 -5.97 9.98
N CYS A 55 -11.98 -6.66 9.31
CA CYS A 55 -11.21 -6.13 8.19
C CYS A 55 -11.61 -6.80 6.89
N GLY A 56 -11.53 -6.09 5.77
CA GLY A 56 -11.83 -6.66 4.46
C GLY A 56 -11.22 -5.91 3.29
N GLU A 57 -11.28 -6.55 2.13
CA GLU A 57 -10.77 -6.03 0.86
C GLU A 57 -11.78 -5.10 0.18
N LEU A 58 -11.29 -4.24 -0.72
CA LEU A 58 -12.12 -3.24 -1.40
C LEU A 58 -13.14 -3.83 -2.38
N ASP A 59 -12.93 -5.07 -2.82
CA ASP A 59 -13.84 -5.79 -3.70
C ASP A 59 -15.04 -6.40 -2.96
N THR A 60 -15.07 -6.30 -1.63
CA THR A 60 -16.21 -6.77 -0.84
C THR A 60 -17.43 -5.91 -1.15
N ASN A 61 -18.43 -6.51 -1.80
CA ASN A 61 -19.67 -5.85 -2.16
C ASN A 61 -20.62 -5.75 -0.95
N TYR A 62 -20.17 -5.16 0.17
CA TYR A 62 -20.92 -5.07 1.43
C TYR A 62 -22.32 -4.44 1.24
N THR A 63 -22.53 -3.67 0.18
CA THR A 63 -23.84 -3.08 -0.15
C THR A 63 -24.94 -4.13 -0.37
N MET A 64 -24.57 -5.35 -0.77
CA MET A 64 -25.52 -6.45 -0.99
C MET A 64 -26.23 -6.93 0.29
N HIS A 65 -25.63 -6.68 1.46
CA HIS A 65 -26.22 -7.03 2.76
C HIS A 65 -27.30 -6.03 3.22
N GLY A 66 -27.55 -5.00 2.40
CA GLY A 66 -28.60 -4.02 2.63
C GLY A 66 -28.17 -2.94 3.62
N ARG A 67 -28.41 -1.69 3.22
CA ARG A 67 -28.19 -0.53 4.08
C ARG A 67 -29.19 -0.54 5.24
N LYS A 68 -28.70 -0.31 6.45
CA LYS A 68 -29.49 -0.18 7.68
C LYS A 68 -29.48 1.29 8.15
N PRO A 69 -30.44 1.72 8.97
CA PRO A 69 -30.35 3.03 9.61
C PRO A 69 -29.12 3.07 10.52
N ASP A 70 -28.51 4.24 10.65
CA ASP A 70 -27.27 4.40 11.43
C ASP A 70 -27.43 4.01 12.90
N SER A 71 -28.65 4.14 13.44
CA SER A 71 -29.03 3.72 14.79
C SER A 71 -28.90 2.21 15.01
N SER A 72 -29.07 1.37 13.97
CA SER A 72 -28.89 -0.09 14.09
C SER A 72 -27.45 -0.47 14.44
N CYS A 73 -26.47 0.35 14.06
CA CYS A 73 -25.08 0.11 14.43
C CYS A 73 -24.72 0.75 15.78
N GLU A 74 -25.33 1.89 16.14
CA GLU A 74 -24.96 2.66 17.33
C GLU A 74 -25.68 2.21 18.61
N GLN A 75 -26.95 1.81 18.49
CA GLN A 75 -27.79 1.44 19.64
C GLN A 75 -27.79 -0.06 19.91
N ASN A 76 -27.30 -0.87 18.96
CA ASN A 76 -27.20 -2.31 19.16
C ASN A 76 -26.01 -2.63 20.07
N THR A 77 -26.30 -2.83 21.36
CA THR A 77 -25.32 -3.19 22.38
C THR A 77 -25.16 -4.70 22.55
N GLU A 78 -26.01 -5.50 21.90
CA GLU A 78 -25.97 -6.96 22.01
C GLU A 78 -25.19 -7.57 20.84
N CYS A 79 -24.33 -8.52 21.14
CA CYS A 79 -23.61 -9.25 20.13
C CYS A 79 -24.51 -10.33 19.52
N HIS A 80 -24.40 -10.55 18.20
CA HIS A 80 -25.13 -11.56 17.41
C HIS A 80 -26.65 -11.39 17.24
N VAL A 81 -27.27 -10.40 17.88
CA VAL A 81 -28.68 -10.06 17.66
C VAL A 81 -28.77 -9.02 16.54
N GLU A 82 -29.38 -9.39 15.41
CA GLU A 82 -29.45 -8.56 14.19
C GLU A 82 -28.12 -7.85 13.87
N PRO A 83 -27.04 -8.62 13.62
CA PRO A 83 -25.70 -8.06 13.48
C PRO A 83 -25.68 -7.01 12.37
N ALA A 84 -25.06 -5.87 12.69
CA ALA A 84 -24.85 -4.79 11.76
C ALA A 84 -23.43 -4.23 11.95
N LEU A 85 -22.84 -3.77 10.86
CA LEU A 85 -21.49 -3.21 10.85
C LEU A 85 -21.52 -1.80 10.30
N ARG A 86 -20.83 -0.90 11.01
CA ARG A 86 -20.50 0.40 10.46
C ARG A 86 -19.25 0.27 9.60
N ILE A 87 -19.39 0.55 8.32
CA ILE A 87 -18.31 0.39 7.35
C ILE A 87 -17.52 1.69 7.20
N TYR A 88 -16.21 1.57 7.30
CA TYR A 88 -15.24 2.61 7.05
C TYR A 88 -14.24 2.14 5.99
N GLN A 89 -13.75 3.09 5.21
CA GLN A 89 -12.62 2.90 4.30
C GLN A 89 -11.45 3.78 4.75
N VAL A 90 -10.24 3.26 4.68
CA VAL A 90 -9.03 4.07 4.93
C VAL A 90 -8.96 5.21 3.92
N PRO A 91 -8.82 6.48 4.35
CA PRO A 91 -8.73 7.60 3.43
C PRO A 91 -7.36 7.61 2.72
N CYS A 92 -7.39 7.86 1.42
CA CYS A 92 -6.17 8.02 0.61
C CYS A 92 -5.56 9.41 0.77
N PRO A 93 -4.23 9.55 0.60
CA PRO A 93 -3.58 10.85 0.56
C PRO A 93 -4.17 11.73 -0.56
N VAL A 94 -4.48 12.98 -0.25
CA VAL A 94 -5.06 13.91 -1.22
C VAL A 94 -4.00 14.33 -2.24
N LEU A 95 -4.33 14.23 -3.52
CA LEU A 95 -3.50 14.64 -4.65
C LEU A 95 -3.95 16.00 -5.19
N SER A 96 -3.01 16.71 -5.82
CA SER A 96 -3.27 17.99 -6.49
C SER A 96 -2.51 18.07 -7.80
N LEU A 97 -3.14 18.55 -8.87
CA LEU A 97 -2.54 18.62 -10.21
C LEU A 97 -2.48 20.07 -10.68
N THR A 98 -1.27 20.59 -10.92
CA THR A 98 -1.08 21.94 -11.45
C THR A 98 -1.48 22.00 -12.92
N ASN A 99 -2.28 23.00 -13.30
CA ASN A 99 -2.88 23.14 -14.64
C ASN A 99 -3.73 21.93 -15.05
N GLY A 100 -4.51 21.41 -14.11
CA GLY A 100 -5.46 20.33 -14.35
C GLY A 100 -6.32 20.08 -13.12
N ARG A 101 -7.01 18.95 -13.13
CA ARG A 101 -7.88 18.51 -12.03
C ARG A 101 -7.68 17.04 -11.71
N VAL A 102 -7.93 16.70 -10.45
CA VAL A 102 -7.97 15.32 -9.95
C VAL A 102 -9.42 15.01 -9.59
N SER A 103 -9.94 13.90 -10.09
CA SER A 103 -11.24 13.34 -9.71
C SER A 103 -11.03 11.98 -9.05
N TYR A 104 -11.88 11.64 -8.09
CA TYR A 104 -11.78 10.38 -7.36
C TYR A 104 -12.98 9.49 -7.69
N LYS A 105 -12.70 8.22 -7.98
CA LYS A 105 -13.70 7.16 -8.06
C LYS A 105 -13.25 6.03 -7.15
N GLU A 106 -13.91 5.90 -6.00
CA GLU A 106 -13.55 4.93 -4.95
C GLU A 106 -12.09 5.09 -4.51
N MET A 107 -11.22 4.12 -4.86
CA MET A 107 -9.79 4.13 -4.54
C MET A 107 -8.91 4.50 -5.74
N THR A 108 -9.51 4.96 -6.83
CA THR A 108 -8.82 5.42 -8.02
C THR A 108 -8.84 6.95 -8.12
N ALA A 109 -7.67 7.56 -8.28
CA ALA A 109 -7.54 8.95 -8.70
C ALA A 109 -7.42 9.02 -10.23
N VAL A 110 -8.15 9.93 -10.87
CA VAL A 110 -8.16 10.16 -12.32
C VAL A 110 -7.76 11.60 -12.60
N PHE A 111 -6.73 11.78 -13.42
CA PHE A 111 -6.12 13.06 -13.73
C PHE A 111 -6.54 13.57 -15.11
N GLU A 112 -6.74 14.87 -15.21
CA GLU A 112 -7.04 15.53 -16.47
C GLU A 112 -6.39 16.92 -16.52
N CYS A 113 -5.69 17.23 -17.61
CA CYS A 113 -5.06 18.53 -17.81
C CYS A 113 -6.05 19.56 -18.34
N ASP A 114 -5.80 20.82 -18.00
CA ASP A 114 -6.51 21.96 -18.59
C ASP A 114 -6.18 22.07 -20.09
N GLY A 115 -7.08 22.70 -20.86
CA GLY A 115 -6.97 22.80 -22.32
C GLY A 115 -5.61 23.30 -22.83
N GLY A 116 -5.17 22.73 -23.96
CA GLY A 116 -3.88 23.05 -24.59
C GLY A 116 -2.66 22.44 -23.90
N ARG A 117 -2.86 21.49 -22.97
CA ARG A 117 -1.79 20.77 -22.28
C ARG A 117 -1.95 19.27 -22.43
N SER A 118 -0.82 18.59 -22.40
CA SER A 118 -0.74 17.13 -22.49
C SER A 118 -0.33 16.56 -21.13
N LEU A 119 -0.97 15.45 -20.74
CA LEU A 119 -0.66 14.73 -19.51
C LEU A 119 0.57 13.85 -19.74
N ILE A 120 1.58 13.99 -18.89
CA ILE A 120 2.78 13.14 -18.87
C ILE A 120 2.74 12.28 -17.62
N GLY A 121 2.70 10.96 -17.84
CA GLY A 121 2.55 9.95 -16.80
C GLY A 121 1.23 9.21 -16.93
N GLU A 122 0.84 8.54 -15.85
CA GLU A 122 -0.34 7.69 -15.80
C GLU A 122 -1.60 8.53 -15.53
N GLN A 123 -2.65 8.29 -16.32
CA GLN A 123 -3.92 9.00 -16.13
C GLN A 123 -4.66 8.56 -14.87
N LYS A 124 -4.37 7.36 -14.37
CA LYS A 124 -5.04 6.77 -13.22
C LYS A 124 -4.03 6.21 -12.24
N LEU A 125 -4.25 6.51 -10.96
CA LEU A 125 -3.50 5.92 -9.85
C LEU A 125 -4.46 5.15 -8.95
N GLN A 126 -4.01 4.02 -8.43
CA GLN A 126 -4.70 3.24 -7.41
C GLN A 126 -4.09 3.53 -6.05
N CYS A 127 -4.96 3.78 -5.08
CA CYS A 127 -4.55 3.88 -3.70
C CYS A 127 -4.47 2.47 -3.12
N ILE A 128 -3.33 2.14 -2.52
CA ILE A 128 -3.00 0.79 -2.07
C ILE A 128 -2.46 0.80 -0.66
N ASN A 129 -2.59 -0.35 0.00
CA ASN A 129 -1.88 -0.63 1.22
C ASN A 129 -0.50 -1.20 0.88
N ASP A 130 0.54 -0.45 1.20
CA ASP A 130 1.92 -0.91 1.17
C ASP A 130 2.42 -1.13 2.59
N ASN A 131 2.33 -2.38 3.06
CA ASN A 131 2.83 -2.83 4.34
C ASN A 131 2.39 -1.96 5.54
N GLY A 132 1.09 -1.64 5.61
CA GLY A 132 0.50 -0.82 6.66
C GLY A 132 0.55 0.69 6.40
N SER A 133 1.05 1.11 5.23
CA SER A 133 1.03 2.51 4.79
C SER A 133 0.10 2.68 3.60
N ILE A 134 -0.74 3.72 3.63
CA ILE A 134 -1.62 4.05 2.52
C ILE A 134 -0.89 4.96 1.52
N ILE A 135 -0.66 4.47 0.31
CA ILE A 135 0.09 5.19 -0.74
C ILE A 135 -0.61 5.10 -2.09
N TRP A 136 -0.15 5.90 -3.05
CA TRP A 136 -0.51 5.73 -4.46
C TRP A 136 0.47 4.77 -5.13
N ASP A 137 -0.05 3.88 -5.97
CA ASP A 137 0.70 2.80 -6.62
C ASP A 137 1.79 3.27 -7.59
N LYS A 138 1.66 4.50 -8.12
CA LYS A 138 2.64 5.10 -9.04
C LYS A 138 2.82 6.60 -8.76
N GLU A 139 3.79 7.18 -9.45
CA GLU A 139 4.08 8.62 -9.36
C GLU A 139 2.95 9.48 -9.96
N GLN A 140 2.74 10.65 -9.33
CA GLN A 140 1.75 11.61 -9.80
C GLN A 140 2.13 12.20 -11.17
N PRO A 141 1.22 12.23 -12.15
CA PRO A 141 1.51 12.82 -13.46
C PRO A 141 1.62 14.35 -13.39
N ARG A 142 2.09 14.94 -14.49
CA ARG A 142 2.18 16.39 -14.67
C ARG A 142 1.61 16.85 -16.01
N CYS A 143 1.09 18.07 -16.04
CA CYS A 143 0.61 18.71 -17.26
C CYS A 143 1.70 19.60 -17.86
N ILE A 144 2.00 19.41 -19.14
CA ILE A 144 2.94 20.26 -19.89
C ILE A 144 2.23 20.89 -21.07
N VAL A 145 2.67 22.08 -21.47
CA VAL A 145 2.30 22.63 -22.78
C VAL A 145 3.10 21.86 -23.81
N GLU A 146 2.44 21.36 -24.85
CA GLU A 146 3.16 20.79 -26.01
C GLU A 146 4.05 21.89 -26.60
N SER A 147 5.36 21.68 -26.48
CA SER A 147 6.33 22.64 -27.01
C SER A 147 6.22 22.62 -28.54
N THR A 148 5.69 23.69 -29.12
CA THR A 148 5.69 23.93 -30.56
C THR A 148 7.08 24.31 -31.07
N LEU A 149 8.15 23.72 -30.52
CA LEU A 149 9.48 23.88 -31.09
C LEU A 149 9.36 23.32 -32.51
N PRO A 150 9.51 24.14 -33.57
CA PRO A 150 9.66 23.57 -34.88
C PRO A 150 10.87 22.65 -34.78
N THR A 151 10.69 21.37 -35.10
CA THR A 151 11.80 20.49 -35.44
C THR A 151 12.40 21.07 -36.72
N SER A 152 13.11 22.19 -36.58
CA SER A 152 13.99 22.72 -37.59
C SER A 152 15.14 21.73 -37.63
N SER A 153 14.96 20.64 -38.38
CA SER A 153 16.07 20.04 -39.11
C SER A 153 16.56 21.11 -40.08
N ALA A 154 17.27 22.11 -39.55
CA ALA A 154 18.20 22.86 -40.35
C ALA A 154 19.24 21.82 -40.73
N GLU A 155 19.09 21.25 -41.93
CA GLU A 155 20.20 20.58 -42.59
C GLU A 155 21.33 21.58 -42.63
N ILE A 156 22.32 21.41 -41.73
CA ILE A 156 23.55 22.16 -41.78
C ILE A 156 24.29 21.64 -43.03
N SER A 157 24.01 22.25 -44.18
CA SER A 157 24.84 22.08 -45.37
C SER A 157 26.20 22.72 -45.07
N PHE A 158 27.17 21.89 -44.69
CA PHE A 158 28.56 22.31 -44.65
C PHE A 158 29.05 22.48 -46.09
N THR A 159 29.03 23.71 -46.60
CA THR A 159 29.71 24.05 -47.85
C THR A 159 31.21 23.99 -47.60
N THR A 160 31.85 22.93 -48.10
CA THR A 160 33.31 22.77 -48.09
C THR A 160 33.95 23.87 -48.93
N LEU A 161 34.60 24.83 -48.27
CA LEU A 161 35.51 25.74 -48.95
C LEU A 161 36.79 24.98 -49.36
N PRO A 162 37.32 25.20 -50.58
CA PRO A 162 38.54 24.53 -51.00
C PRO A 162 39.75 25.10 -50.24
N TYR A 163 40.39 24.24 -49.45
CA TYR A 163 41.67 24.50 -48.81
C TYR A 163 42.73 24.86 -49.86
N ARG A 164 43.18 26.12 -49.88
CA ARG A 164 44.43 26.51 -50.57
C ARG A 164 45.54 26.70 -49.55
N ASN A 165 46.48 25.77 -49.61
CA ASN A 165 47.92 25.87 -49.31
C ASN A 165 48.34 26.76 -48.13
N LEU A 166 48.58 26.13 -46.99
CA LEU A 166 49.60 26.60 -46.03
C LEU A 166 50.60 25.48 -45.81
N ARG A 167 51.83 25.80 -46.21
CA ARG A 167 53.04 24.99 -46.20
C ARG A 167 53.49 24.77 -44.75
N SER A 168 53.78 23.53 -44.40
CA SER A 168 54.26 23.12 -43.07
C SER A 168 55.62 23.75 -42.72
N PRO A 169 55.89 23.93 -41.42
CA PRO A 169 57.18 23.52 -40.86
C PRO A 169 57.02 22.30 -39.96
N ILE A 170 57.96 21.38 -40.11
CA ILE A 170 58.17 20.18 -39.29
C ILE A 170 58.85 20.59 -37.99
N LEU A 171 58.39 20.12 -36.81
CA LEU A 171 59.32 19.57 -35.81
C LEU A 171 58.63 18.70 -34.73
N GLU A 172 59.09 17.45 -34.75
CA GLU A 172 59.34 16.47 -33.69
C GLU A 172 58.24 15.89 -32.78
N SER A 173 58.26 14.55 -32.86
CA SER A 173 57.59 13.56 -32.04
C SER A 173 58.12 13.56 -30.61
N THR A 174 57.22 13.67 -29.65
CA THR A 174 57.39 13.02 -28.35
C THR A 174 56.19 12.10 -28.12
N THR A 175 56.51 10.84 -27.93
CA THR A 175 55.60 9.76 -27.55
C THR A 175 55.09 9.99 -26.14
N PHE A 176 53.77 9.96 -25.92
CA PHE A 176 53.21 9.63 -24.62
C PHE A 176 51.96 8.77 -24.77
N ASN A 177 52.02 7.61 -24.11
CA ASN A 177 51.07 6.51 -24.21
C ASN A 177 49.70 6.84 -23.61
N SER A 178 48.68 6.24 -24.24
CA SER A 178 47.27 6.24 -23.82
C SER A 178 47.06 5.82 -22.37
N LEU A 179 46.32 6.65 -21.64
CA LEU A 179 45.56 6.29 -20.44
C LEU A 179 44.14 5.91 -20.89
N GLU A 180 43.94 4.63 -21.18
CA GLU A 180 42.61 4.01 -21.26
C GLU A 180 42.23 3.51 -19.86
N HIS A 181 41.21 4.11 -19.26
CA HIS A 181 40.56 3.60 -18.05
C HIS A 181 39.33 2.75 -18.44
N PRO A 182 39.31 1.44 -18.15
CA PRO A 182 38.08 0.67 -18.17
C PRO A 182 37.33 0.78 -16.83
N LEU A 183 36.06 1.15 -16.92
CA LEU A 183 35.03 0.95 -15.90
C LEU A 183 35.02 -0.52 -15.42
N ARG A 184 35.16 -0.75 -14.10
CA ARG A 184 34.61 -1.91 -13.36
C ARG A 184 34.78 -1.70 -11.85
N ASN A 185 33.76 -1.15 -11.19
CA ASN A 185 33.65 -1.24 -9.74
C ASN A 185 33.33 -2.69 -9.34
N LYS A 186 34.33 -3.38 -8.77
CA LYS A 186 34.18 -4.65 -8.06
C LYS A 186 33.72 -4.36 -6.63
N ILE A 187 32.57 -4.91 -6.27
CA ILE A 187 32.10 -5.07 -4.90
C ILE A 187 33.13 -5.92 -4.13
N LEU A 188 33.67 -5.36 -3.05
CA LEU A 188 34.66 -6.01 -2.19
C LEU A 188 33.97 -6.97 -1.22
N LEU A 189 34.03 -8.27 -1.51
CA LEU A 189 33.81 -9.35 -0.55
C LEU A 189 35.07 -9.48 0.33
N MET A 190 35.01 -8.98 1.56
CA MET A 190 35.98 -9.32 2.60
C MET A 190 35.63 -10.70 3.16
N LYS A 191 36.43 -11.72 2.80
CA LYS A 191 36.53 -12.98 3.55
C LYS A 191 37.62 -12.81 4.61
N THR A 192 37.27 -12.90 5.87
CA THR A 192 38.24 -13.09 6.96
C THR A 192 38.14 -14.52 7.46
N LYS A 193 39.23 -15.28 7.28
CA LYS A 193 39.50 -16.55 7.93
C LYS A 193 40.47 -16.29 9.07
N THR A 194 40.11 -16.67 10.30
CA THR A 194 41.05 -16.80 11.42
C THR A 194 40.57 -17.95 12.29
N ASP A 195 41.43 -18.94 12.43
CA ASP A 195 41.25 -20.15 13.22
C ASP A 195 41.48 -19.87 14.73
N GLY A 196 40.63 -20.49 15.56
CA GLY A 196 40.98 -21.11 16.85
C GLY A 196 41.35 -20.24 18.05
N ALA A 197 40.41 -20.05 18.99
CA ALA A 197 40.68 -20.23 20.42
C ALA A 197 39.37 -20.52 21.19
N LYS A 198 39.45 -21.57 22.00
CA LYS A 198 38.42 -22.23 22.80
C LYS A 198 38.23 -21.51 24.14
N LEU A 199 36.99 -21.24 24.56
CA LEU A 199 36.64 -21.06 25.98
C LEU A 199 35.19 -21.49 26.24
N ASP A 200 35.04 -22.40 27.19
CA ASP A 200 33.82 -23.12 27.58
C ASP A 200 32.78 -22.27 28.34
N ARG A 201 31.47 -22.44 28.02
CA ARG A 201 30.35 -22.56 28.99
C ARG A 201 29.00 -22.84 28.29
N PRO A 202 27.97 -23.37 29.00
CA PRO A 202 27.18 -24.49 28.49
C PRO A 202 25.81 -24.07 27.92
N GLU A 203 25.39 -24.82 26.92
CA GLU A 203 24.10 -24.72 26.25
C GLU A 203 23.08 -25.62 26.95
N ILE A 204 21.97 -25.03 27.40
CA ILE A 204 20.77 -25.76 27.83
C ILE A 204 20.00 -26.12 26.56
N SER A 205 19.77 -27.43 26.44
CA SER A 205 19.08 -28.15 25.38
C SER A 205 17.77 -27.53 24.88
N GLN A 206 17.68 -27.32 23.56
CA GLN A 206 16.45 -27.56 22.80
C GLN A 206 16.48 -29.00 22.24
N PRO A 207 15.31 -29.57 21.90
CA PRO A 207 15.22 -30.40 20.71
C PRO A 207 14.15 -29.91 19.74
N HIS A 208 14.63 -29.61 18.53
CA HIS A 208 14.20 -30.08 17.21
C HIS A 208 12.71 -30.11 16.82
N LEU A 209 12.43 -29.25 15.83
CA LEU A 209 11.59 -29.39 14.64
C LEU A 209 10.78 -30.69 14.46
N ASP A 210 9.49 -30.52 14.12
CA ASP A 210 8.99 -31.18 12.91
C ASP A 210 7.90 -30.38 12.17
N ARG A 211 7.89 -30.59 10.85
CA ARG A 211 7.19 -29.85 9.80
C ARG A 211 5.86 -30.56 9.47
N ARG A 212 4.69 -29.95 9.73
CA ARG A 212 3.41 -30.31 9.08
C ARG A 212 2.32 -29.24 9.24
N SER A 213 1.77 -28.83 8.09
CA SER A 213 0.40 -28.40 7.80
C SER A 213 -0.59 -28.26 8.95
N SER A 214 -1.26 -27.11 9.03
CA SER A 214 -2.74 -26.97 9.09
C SER A 214 -3.15 -25.73 9.87
N THR A 215 -3.92 -24.88 9.18
CA THR A 215 -4.96 -23.99 9.69
C THR A 215 -5.47 -24.33 11.09
N LEU A 216 -5.42 -23.36 12.00
CA LEU A 216 -6.15 -23.38 13.26
C LEU A 216 -6.84 -22.02 13.47
N TRP A 217 -8.08 -21.93 12.98
CA TRP A 217 -9.03 -20.93 13.46
C TRP A 217 -9.33 -21.28 14.92
N GLN A 218 -8.93 -20.42 15.85
CA GLN A 218 -9.34 -20.57 17.24
C GLN A 218 -10.82 -20.16 17.36
N THR A 219 -11.67 -21.16 17.51
CA THR A 219 -13.06 -21.02 17.95
C THR A 219 -13.07 -20.41 19.35
N ILE A 220 -13.65 -19.23 19.50
CA ILE A 220 -13.96 -18.64 20.80
C ILE A 220 -15.43 -18.94 21.07
N ASP A 221 -15.69 -20.02 21.82
CA ASP A 221 -16.97 -20.25 22.48
C ASP A 221 -16.94 -19.49 23.83
N ILE A 222 -17.69 -18.40 23.94
CA ILE A 222 -17.93 -17.75 25.23
C ILE A 222 -19.27 -18.26 25.76
N ALA A 223 -19.18 -18.95 26.90
CA ALA A 223 -20.27 -19.51 27.64
C ALA A 223 -21.32 -18.45 28.04
N LYS A 224 -22.59 -18.87 27.94
CA LYS A 224 -23.78 -18.26 28.52
C LYS A 224 -23.64 -18.24 30.06
N MET A 225 -23.76 -17.07 30.68
CA MET A 225 -24.06 -16.95 32.12
C MET A 225 -25.54 -16.58 32.23
N ASP A 226 -26.35 -17.54 32.65
CA ASP A 226 -27.75 -17.32 33.04
C ASP A 226 -27.78 -16.68 34.44
N ASP A 227 -28.39 -15.50 34.54
CA ASP A 227 -28.69 -14.83 35.81
C ASP A 227 -30.10 -15.25 36.25
N ALA A 228 -30.19 -16.00 37.36
CA ALA A 228 -31.44 -16.38 38.00
C ALA A 228 -31.44 -15.81 39.42
N GLY A 229 -31.82 -14.55 39.53
CA GLY A 229 -32.26 -13.94 40.79
C GLY A 229 -33.76 -14.18 40.99
N THR A 230 -34.13 -15.08 41.90
CA THR A 230 -35.46 -15.08 42.51
C THR A 230 -35.32 -15.50 43.96
N GLN A 231 -35.56 -14.56 44.86
CA GLN A 231 -35.73 -14.82 46.28
C GLN A 231 -36.96 -14.02 46.74
N GLU A 232 -38.09 -14.71 46.84
CA GLU A 232 -39.23 -14.32 47.67
C GLU A 232 -39.59 -15.50 48.58
N ILE A 233 -40.01 -15.12 49.79
CA ILE A 233 -40.54 -15.88 50.94
C ILE A 233 -39.50 -16.56 51.84
#